data_AF-A0A6P2BN60-F1
#
_entry.id   AF-A0A6P2BN60-F1
#
_cell.length_a   1.000
_cell.length_b   1.000
_cell.length_c   1.000
_cell.angle_alpha   90.00
_cell.angle_beta   90.00
_cell.angle_gamma   90.00
#
_symmetry.space_group_name_H-M   'P 1'
#
loop_
_entity.id
_entity.type
_entity.pdbx_description
1 polymer ?
#
loop_
_entity_poly.entity_id
_entity_poly.type
_entity_poly.pdbx_seq_one_letter_code
_entity_poly.pdbx_strand_id
1 'polypeptide(L)'
;MLALTTMLTLAGAGCAAVHAAGPTKVAAAHVTAPGSSRPATTDLSPKQRAEADAAGILAAFAVPPGAARLTQAPSAGGGALKKPPQAPGDSDLIDKAAWYRAPGTPQAVLAWESHHAPKSFARTGSGSGSAAGGVSFRFDMYALPAITRLLDSRGMLVEVIPAGANTTDVRVDAQVTWVPARAAASMISSGDVHAATLTLAPLANGHSKPPKSVSVTAKAKVAALVKLVNTMQSASPAIYAGCQPNGYGALTLTFAAQPGAHALAAAAISLDACEYTTLTIGGHHYNLGGPGPDYGHGVAVKATRAAGLTWKIPGY
;
A
#
# COMPACT_ATOMS: atom_id res chain seq x y z
N MET A 1 35.97 36.59 -22.36
CA MET A 1 35.92 37.20 -23.71
C MET A 1 34.83 36.47 -24.47
N LEU A 2 33.74 37.03 -24.98
CA LEU A 2 33.31 38.41 -25.27
C LEU A 2 31.78 38.44 -25.11
N ALA A 3 31.22 39.59 -24.71
CA ALA A 3 29.79 39.91 -24.72
C ALA A 3 29.41 40.65 -26.01
N LEU A 4 28.14 40.58 -26.45
CA LEU A 4 27.27 41.68 -26.96
C LEU A 4 25.96 41.09 -27.56
N THR A 5 24.77 41.29 -26.97
CA THR A 5 23.74 42.35 -27.21
C THR A 5 23.18 42.43 -28.64
N THR A 6 21.84 42.42 -28.82
CA THR A 6 21.01 43.54 -29.34
C THR A 6 19.50 43.15 -29.37
N MET A 7 18.64 44.07 -28.91
CA MET A 7 17.16 44.06 -28.95
C MET A 7 16.59 44.45 -30.33
N LEU A 8 15.34 44.10 -30.63
CA LEU A 8 14.44 44.99 -31.37
C LEU A 8 12.95 44.73 -31.04
N THR A 9 12.29 45.76 -30.50
CA THR A 9 10.84 45.88 -30.28
C THR A 9 10.18 46.60 -31.47
N LEU A 10 8.98 46.18 -31.88
CA LEU A 10 8.08 47.00 -32.70
C LEU A 10 6.67 47.03 -32.10
N ALA A 11 6.17 48.25 -31.87
CA ALA A 11 4.81 48.58 -31.44
C ALA A 11 3.92 48.88 -32.65
N GLY A 12 2.62 48.62 -32.52
CA GLY A 12 1.60 49.02 -33.49
C GLY A 12 0.30 49.37 -32.78
N ALA A 13 -0.03 50.66 -32.77
CA ALA A 13 -1.21 51.27 -32.17
C ALA A 13 -2.40 51.28 -33.15
N GLY A 14 -3.62 51.35 -32.60
CA GLY A 14 -4.84 51.62 -33.36
C GLY A 14 -6.00 52.00 -32.45
N CYS A 15 -6.18 53.30 -32.22
CA CYS A 15 -7.34 53.90 -31.57
C CYS A 15 -8.45 54.17 -32.60
N ALA A 16 -9.71 53.98 -32.22
CA ALA A 16 -10.82 54.80 -32.71
C ALA A 16 -11.91 54.87 -31.64
N ALA A 17 -12.23 56.09 -31.22
CA ALA A 17 -13.27 56.43 -30.27
C ALA A 17 -14.44 57.08 -31.01
N VAL A 18 -15.68 56.78 -30.63
CA VAL A 18 -16.77 57.76 -30.73
C VAL A 18 -17.92 57.50 -29.75
N HIS A 19 -18.17 58.56 -28.97
CA HIS A 19 -19.45 59.13 -28.54
C HIS A 19 -20.17 58.65 -27.27
N ALA A 20 -20.58 59.68 -26.53
CA ALA A 20 -21.12 59.70 -25.19
C ALA A 20 -22.66 59.79 -25.20
N ALA A 21 -23.30 59.24 -24.16
CA ALA A 21 -24.57 59.71 -23.63
C ALA A 21 -24.66 59.31 -22.14
N GLY A 22 -25.23 60.20 -21.33
CA GLY A 22 -25.17 60.21 -19.85
C GLY A 22 -25.95 59.12 -19.10
N PRO A 23 -26.06 59.26 -17.75
CA PRO A 23 -26.25 58.14 -16.84
C PRO A 23 -27.73 57.86 -16.54
N THR A 24 -28.15 56.61 -16.71
CA THR A 24 -29.34 56.06 -16.05
C THR A 24 -28.92 54.95 -15.11
N LYS A 25 -29.06 55.22 -13.81
CA LYS A 25 -29.01 54.20 -12.75
C LYS A 25 -30.11 53.18 -13.01
N VAL A 26 -29.73 51.97 -13.39
CA VAL A 26 -30.58 50.77 -13.26
C VAL A 26 -29.76 49.74 -12.51
N ALA A 27 -30.29 49.30 -11.37
CA ALA A 27 -29.71 48.25 -10.56
C ALA A 27 -29.67 46.95 -11.38
N ALA A 28 -28.48 46.58 -11.86
CA ALA A 28 -28.25 45.27 -12.46
C ALA A 28 -27.96 44.29 -11.32
N ALA A 29 -28.88 43.35 -11.13
CA ALA A 29 -28.66 42.17 -10.30
C ALA A 29 -27.34 41.52 -10.70
N HIS A 30 -26.47 41.28 -9.71
CA HIS A 30 -25.31 40.42 -9.88
C HIS A 30 -25.79 39.03 -10.28
N VAL A 31 -25.79 38.74 -11.58
CA VAL A 31 -25.79 37.37 -12.08
C VAL A 31 -24.40 36.84 -11.77
N THR A 32 -24.29 36.18 -10.61
CA THR A 32 -23.14 35.36 -10.27
C THR A 32 -23.01 34.31 -11.36
N ALA A 33 -22.07 34.51 -12.28
CA ALA A 33 -21.67 33.45 -13.19
C ALA A 33 -21.37 32.22 -12.33
N PRO A 34 -21.92 31.03 -12.65
CA PRO A 34 -21.54 29.82 -11.95
C PRO A 34 -20.04 29.66 -12.18
N GLY A 35 -19.26 29.94 -11.13
CA GLY A 35 -17.84 29.66 -11.13
C GLY A 35 -17.68 28.21 -11.55
N SER A 36 -16.86 27.98 -12.57
CA SER A 36 -16.39 26.65 -12.91
C SER A 36 -15.84 26.02 -11.64
N SER A 37 -16.69 25.22 -10.98
CA SER A 37 -16.27 24.25 -10.00
C SER A 37 -15.38 23.29 -10.79
N ARG A 38 -14.08 23.56 -10.72
CA ARG A 38 -13.06 22.57 -11.00
C ARG A 38 -13.54 21.29 -10.31
N PRO A 39 -13.80 20.19 -11.04
CA PRO A 39 -14.20 18.95 -10.40
C PRO A 39 -13.15 18.65 -9.35
N ALA A 40 -13.59 18.35 -8.12
CA ALA A 40 -12.72 17.82 -7.08
C ALA A 40 -11.87 16.74 -7.74
N THR A 41 -10.55 16.95 -7.76
CA THR A 41 -9.61 15.90 -8.17
C THR A 41 -9.97 14.67 -7.37
N THR A 42 -10.45 13.66 -8.08
CA THR A 42 -10.99 12.40 -7.58
C THR A 42 -10.15 11.84 -6.44
N ASP A 43 -10.67 11.89 -5.21
CA ASP A 43 -10.18 11.08 -4.10
C ASP A 43 -10.53 9.62 -4.43
N LEU A 44 -9.64 8.95 -5.17
CA LEU A 44 -9.76 7.52 -5.43
C LEU A 44 -9.68 6.76 -4.12
N SER A 45 -10.62 5.83 -3.90
CA SER A 45 -10.48 4.84 -2.85
C SER A 45 -9.16 4.06 -2.98
N PRO A 46 -8.62 3.45 -1.89
CA PRO A 46 -7.42 2.63 -1.96
C PRO A 46 -7.46 1.57 -3.07
N LYS A 47 -8.60 0.89 -3.23
CA LYS A 47 -8.81 -0.10 -4.29
C LYS A 47 -8.73 0.52 -5.69
N GLN A 48 -9.41 1.64 -5.94
CA GLN A 48 -9.36 2.31 -7.25
C GLN A 48 -7.94 2.78 -7.59
N ARG A 49 -7.18 3.20 -6.57
CA ARG A 49 -5.77 3.55 -6.76
C ARG A 49 -4.92 2.32 -7.10
N ALA A 50 -5.16 1.18 -6.45
CA ALA A 50 -4.49 -0.08 -6.79
C ALA A 50 -4.82 -0.54 -8.22
N GLU A 51 -6.08 -0.38 -8.64
CA GLU A 51 -6.50 -0.69 -10.01
C GLU A 51 -5.83 0.21 -11.05
N ALA A 52 -5.67 1.50 -10.75
CA ALA A 52 -4.96 2.45 -11.59
C ALA A 52 -3.45 2.15 -11.63
N ASP A 53 -2.86 1.78 -10.49
CA ASP A 53 -1.44 1.41 -10.40
C ASP A 53 -1.15 0.11 -11.19
N ALA A 54 -2.02 -0.90 -11.06
CA ALA A 54 -1.91 -2.15 -11.83
C ALA A 54 -2.01 -1.90 -13.34
N ALA A 55 -2.90 -0.98 -13.78
CA ALA A 55 -2.96 -0.56 -15.17
C ALA A 55 -1.68 0.16 -15.62
N GLY A 56 -1.11 1.02 -14.75
CA GLY A 56 0.17 1.68 -14.98
C GLY A 56 1.33 0.69 -15.11
N ILE A 57 1.38 -0.35 -14.27
CA ILE A 57 2.39 -1.41 -14.34
C ILE A 57 2.30 -2.16 -15.68
N LEU A 58 1.11 -2.59 -16.10
CA LEU A 58 0.94 -3.26 -17.40
C LEU A 58 1.32 -2.35 -18.57
N ALA A 59 1.03 -1.05 -18.48
CA ALA A 59 1.40 -0.08 -19.51
C ALA A 59 2.91 0.20 -19.55
N ALA A 60 3.63 0.00 -18.45
CA ALA A 60 5.07 0.18 -18.36
C ALA A 60 5.87 -1.02 -18.87
N PHE A 61 5.22 -2.18 -19.10
CA PHE A 61 5.88 -3.36 -19.64
C PHE A 61 6.50 -3.04 -21.01
N ALA A 62 7.81 -3.23 -21.12
CA ALA A 62 8.51 -3.14 -22.40
C ALA A 62 8.12 -4.35 -23.25
N VAL A 63 7.41 -4.11 -24.36
CA VAL A 63 6.96 -5.19 -25.25
C VAL A 63 8.13 -5.59 -26.16
N PRO A 64 8.51 -6.89 -26.21
CA PRO A 64 9.57 -7.36 -27.11
C PRO A 64 9.30 -6.98 -28.58
N PRO A 65 10.33 -6.61 -29.36
CA PRO A 65 10.17 -6.26 -30.77
C PRO A 65 9.48 -7.38 -31.56
N GLY A 66 8.50 -7.00 -32.37
CA GLY A 66 7.72 -7.95 -33.17
C GLY A 66 6.69 -8.76 -32.38
N ALA A 67 6.53 -8.51 -31.07
CA ALA A 67 5.47 -9.16 -30.31
C ALA A 67 4.09 -8.60 -30.65
N ALA A 68 3.11 -9.49 -30.80
CA ALA A 68 1.72 -9.15 -31.01
C ALA A 68 0.94 -9.28 -29.70
N ARG A 69 0.16 -8.25 -29.35
CA ARG A 69 -0.74 -8.32 -28.20
C ARG A 69 -1.93 -9.24 -28.51
N LEU A 70 -2.26 -10.10 -27.56
CA LEU A 70 -3.39 -11.01 -27.65
C LEU A 70 -4.55 -10.47 -26.80
N THR A 71 -5.78 -10.69 -27.27
CA THR A 71 -6.99 -10.25 -26.56
C THR A 71 -7.40 -11.21 -25.44
N GLN A 72 -6.87 -12.43 -25.45
CA GLN A 72 -7.16 -13.49 -24.49
C GLN A 72 -5.92 -14.33 -24.22
N ALA A 73 -5.91 -15.05 -23.09
CA ALA A 73 -4.89 -16.02 -22.78
C ALA A 73 -4.78 -17.07 -23.90
N PRO A 74 -3.56 -17.40 -24.37
CA PRO A 74 -3.37 -18.48 -25.33
C PRO A 74 -3.93 -19.81 -24.82
N SER A 75 -4.62 -20.53 -25.70
CA SER A 75 -5.00 -21.93 -25.45
C SER A 75 -3.83 -22.89 -25.62
N ALA A 76 -2.77 -22.45 -26.31
CA ALA A 76 -1.52 -23.19 -26.44
C ALA A 76 -0.96 -23.57 -25.06
N GLY A 77 -0.27 -24.72 -25.01
CA GLY A 77 0.30 -25.24 -23.78
C GLY A 77 -0.74 -25.60 -22.71
N GLY A 78 -1.91 -26.12 -23.11
CA GLY A 78 -2.95 -26.60 -22.18
C GLY A 78 -3.63 -25.48 -21.37
N GLY A 79 -3.45 -24.22 -21.77
CA GLY A 79 -3.90 -23.07 -21.00
C GLY A 79 -3.01 -22.74 -19.80
N ALA A 80 -1.71 -23.07 -19.87
CA ALA A 80 -0.71 -22.73 -18.85
C ALA A 80 -0.78 -21.26 -18.42
N LEU A 81 -0.95 -20.34 -19.38
CA LEU A 81 -1.00 -18.89 -19.12
C LEU A 81 -2.38 -18.38 -18.66
N LYS A 82 -3.35 -19.26 -18.32
CA LYS A 82 -4.65 -18.84 -17.79
C LYS A 82 -4.56 -18.31 -16.36
N LYS A 83 -3.60 -18.77 -15.57
CA LYS A 83 -3.31 -18.30 -14.21
C LYS A 83 -1.83 -17.93 -14.11
N PRO A 84 -1.46 -16.98 -13.23
CA PRO A 84 -0.06 -16.68 -13.03
C PRO A 84 0.61 -17.86 -12.30
N PRO A 85 1.94 -18.03 -12.43
CA PRO A 85 2.65 -19.11 -11.74
C PRO A 85 2.69 -18.85 -10.23
N GLN A 86 2.58 -17.59 -9.81
CA GLN A 86 2.54 -17.14 -8.41
C GLN A 86 1.69 -15.88 -8.28
N ALA A 87 1.06 -15.69 -7.13
CA ALA A 87 0.36 -14.47 -6.75
C ALA A 87 0.44 -14.28 -5.23
N PRO A 88 0.40 -13.03 -4.72
CA PRO A 88 0.23 -12.78 -3.30
C PRO A 88 -1.02 -13.49 -2.74
N GLY A 89 -0.89 -14.12 -1.58
CA GLY A 89 -2.01 -14.73 -0.86
C GLY A 89 -2.87 -13.69 -0.12
N ASP A 90 -3.24 -12.61 -0.79
CA ASP A 90 -3.97 -11.47 -0.22
C ASP A 90 -5.41 -11.40 -0.74
N SER A 91 -6.38 -11.13 0.14
CA SER A 91 -7.76 -10.86 -0.26
C SER A 91 -7.94 -9.50 -0.93
N ASP A 92 -7.04 -8.56 -0.66
CA ASP A 92 -7.01 -7.21 -1.21
C ASP A 92 -6.00 -7.11 -2.36
N LEU A 93 -5.95 -8.13 -3.22
CA LEU A 93 -5.12 -8.20 -4.42
C LEU A 93 -5.88 -7.73 -5.68
N ILE A 94 -5.29 -6.81 -6.44
CA ILE A 94 -5.61 -6.59 -7.84
C ILE A 94 -4.62 -7.42 -8.64
N ASP A 95 -5.15 -8.39 -9.39
CA ASP A 95 -4.39 -9.17 -10.35
C ASP A 95 -4.94 -8.90 -11.76
N LYS A 96 -4.16 -8.18 -12.57
CA LYS A 96 -4.51 -7.88 -13.97
C LYS A 96 -3.47 -8.47 -14.89
N ALA A 97 -3.90 -9.08 -15.98
CA ALA A 97 -3.03 -9.71 -16.95
C ALA A 97 -3.11 -9.07 -18.35
N ALA A 98 -2.00 -9.13 -19.07
CA ALA A 98 -1.91 -8.92 -20.51
C ALA A 98 -1.16 -10.09 -21.16
N TRP A 99 -1.52 -10.43 -22.40
CA TRP A 99 -0.89 -11.53 -23.13
C TRP A 99 -0.27 -11.03 -24.42
N TYR A 100 0.86 -11.61 -24.77
CA TYR A 100 1.59 -11.33 -25.99
C TYR A 100 2.11 -12.61 -26.63
N ARG A 101 2.32 -12.58 -27.93
CA ARG A 101 3.07 -13.58 -28.67
C ARG A 101 4.29 -12.92 -29.27
N ALA A 102 5.48 -13.34 -28.85
CA ALA A 102 6.75 -12.78 -29.27
C ALA A 102 7.55 -13.77 -30.11
N PRO A 103 8.35 -13.29 -31.09
CA PRO A 103 9.34 -14.12 -31.75
C PRO A 103 10.48 -14.47 -30.78
N GLY A 104 11.10 -15.63 -31.00
CA GLY A 104 12.22 -16.10 -30.19
C GLY A 104 11.86 -17.21 -29.21
N THR A 105 12.88 -17.73 -28.54
CA THR A 105 12.74 -18.73 -27.47
C THR A 105 12.35 -18.05 -26.15
N PRO A 106 11.71 -18.76 -25.20
CA PRO A 106 11.32 -18.18 -23.91
C PRO A 106 12.48 -17.52 -23.16
N GLN A 107 13.67 -18.13 -23.24
CA GLN A 107 14.88 -17.58 -22.62
C GLN A 107 15.37 -16.30 -23.29
N ALA A 108 15.31 -16.21 -24.62
CA ALA A 108 15.68 -15.00 -25.33
C ALA A 108 14.70 -13.84 -25.03
N VAL A 109 13.41 -14.15 -24.90
CA VAL A 109 12.38 -13.16 -24.54
C VAL A 109 12.62 -12.59 -23.14
N LEU A 110 12.85 -13.45 -22.12
CA LEU A 110 13.15 -12.97 -20.76
C LEU A 110 14.50 -12.22 -20.67
N ALA A 111 15.52 -12.67 -21.42
CA ALA A 111 16.79 -11.96 -21.47
C ALA A 111 16.64 -10.55 -22.07
N TRP A 112 15.82 -10.40 -23.13
CA TRP A 112 15.49 -9.09 -23.67
C TRP A 112 14.68 -8.26 -22.67
N GLU A 113 13.65 -8.84 -22.08
CA GLU A 113 12.76 -8.16 -21.13
C GLU A 113 13.53 -7.62 -19.93
N SER A 114 14.34 -8.45 -19.27
CA SER A 114 15.14 -8.04 -18.12
C SER A 114 16.15 -6.93 -18.42
N HIS A 115 16.62 -6.81 -19.66
CA HIS A 115 17.50 -5.72 -20.08
C HIS A 115 16.74 -4.42 -20.38
N HIS A 116 15.44 -4.51 -20.70
CA HIS A 116 14.59 -3.38 -21.09
C HIS A 116 13.54 -3.01 -20.03
N ALA A 117 13.50 -3.72 -18.90
CA ALA A 117 12.65 -3.40 -17.77
C ALA A 117 12.88 -1.93 -17.32
N PRO A 118 11.82 -1.14 -17.06
CA PRO A 118 12.00 0.24 -16.66
C PRO A 118 12.79 0.34 -15.35
N LYS A 119 13.72 1.30 -15.26
CA LYS A 119 14.64 1.44 -14.11
C LYS A 119 13.96 1.60 -12.74
N SER A 120 12.69 2.00 -12.71
CA SER A 120 11.89 2.10 -11.48
C SER A 120 11.55 0.73 -10.88
N PHE A 121 11.57 -0.33 -11.70
CA PHE A 121 11.33 -1.70 -11.29
C PHE A 121 12.64 -2.36 -10.84
N ALA A 122 12.65 -2.86 -9.61
CA ALA A 122 13.72 -3.73 -9.13
C ALA A 122 13.36 -5.19 -9.42
N ARG A 123 14.29 -5.97 -9.98
CA ARG A 123 14.10 -7.42 -10.12
C ARG A 123 14.16 -8.08 -8.74
N THR A 124 13.13 -8.81 -8.38
CA THR A 124 12.97 -9.43 -7.06
C THR A 124 13.07 -10.95 -7.09
N GLY A 125 12.98 -11.56 -8.27
CA GLY A 125 13.08 -13.01 -8.39
C GLY A 125 12.95 -13.51 -9.82
N SER A 126 13.15 -14.81 -9.96
CA SER A 126 12.92 -15.56 -11.20
C SER A 126 12.67 -17.02 -10.87
N GLY A 127 11.99 -17.75 -11.75
CA GLY A 127 11.76 -19.17 -11.56
C GLY A 127 11.41 -19.90 -12.83
N SER A 128 11.22 -21.21 -12.68
CA SER A 128 10.79 -22.09 -13.76
C SER A 128 10.03 -23.28 -13.19
N GLY A 129 9.15 -23.84 -14.00
CA GLY A 129 8.38 -25.02 -13.63
C GLY A 129 7.74 -25.68 -14.83
N SER A 130 6.77 -26.54 -14.56
CA SER A 130 5.93 -27.17 -15.59
C SER A 130 4.46 -26.95 -15.24
N ALA A 131 3.69 -26.50 -16.23
CA ALA A 131 2.25 -26.33 -16.12
C ALA A 131 1.51 -27.63 -16.51
N ALA A 132 0.18 -27.63 -16.34
CA ALA A 132 -0.67 -28.72 -16.78
C ALA A 132 -0.41 -29.05 -18.27
N GLY A 133 -0.25 -30.34 -18.59
CA GLY A 133 0.14 -30.78 -19.93
C GLY A 133 1.65 -30.80 -20.19
N GLY A 134 2.49 -30.65 -19.15
CA GLY A 134 3.95 -30.83 -19.24
C GLY A 134 4.69 -29.66 -19.90
N VAL A 135 4.02 -28.53 -20.06
CA VAL A 135 4.59 -27.35 -20.72
C VAL A 135 5.51 -26.63 -19.74
N SER A 136 6.79 -26.54 -20.07
CA SER A 136 7.75 -25.79 -19.27
C SER A 136 7.44 -24.29 -19.33
N PHE A 137 7.41 -23.64 -18.17
CA PHE A 137 7.34 -22.18 -18.07
C PHE A 137 8.57 -21.62 -17.36
N ARG A 138 8.86 -20.36 -17.64
CA ARG A 138 9.83 -19.55 -16.90
C ARG A 138 9.20 -18.22 -16.57
N PHE A 139 9.65 -17.58 -15.51
CA PHE A 139 9.17 -16.26 -15.17
C PHE A 139 10.23 -15.40 -14.49
N ASP A 140 10.05 -14.09 -14.62
CA ASP A 140 10.76 -13.05 -13.89
C ASP A 140 9.78 -12.22 -13.05
N MET A 141 10.25 -11.74 -11.91
CA MET A 141 9.48 -10.91 -10.99
C MET A 141 10.17 -9.58 -10.77
N TYR A 142 9.38 -8.53 -10.78
CA TYR A 142 9.82 -7.16 -10.54
C TYR A 142 8.91 -6.47 -9.53
N ALA A 143 9.44 -5.51 -8.81
CA ALA A 143 8.67 -4.71 -7.86
C ALA A 143 8.95 -3.21 -8.02
N LEU A 144 7.89 -2.43 -7.84
CA LEU A 144 7.98 -1.01 -7.49
C LEU A 144 8.01 -0.87 -5.96
N PRO A 145 8.61 0.22 -5.43
CA PRO A 145 8.52 0.51 -4.01
C PRO A 145 7.08 0.58 -3.53
N ALA A 146 6.81 0.02 -2.34
CA ALA A 146 5.52 0.18 -1.67
C ALA A 146 5.21 1.67 -1.46
N ILE A 147 3.92 2.00 -1.51
CA ILE A 147 3.42 3.32 -1.16
C ILE A 147 2.86 3.20 0.24
N THR A 148 3.65 3.70 1.19
CA THR A 148 3.36 3.62 2.62
C THR A 148 1.91 3.97 2.87
N ARG A 149 1.24 3.07 3.59
CA ARG A 149 -0.14 3.20 3.99
C ARG A 149 -1.22 3.02 2.94
N LEU A 150 -0.87 2.63 1.73
CA LEU A 150 -1.82 2.62 0.62
C LEU A 150 -1.67 1.40 -0.28
N LEU A 151 -0.48 1.18 -0.85
CA LEU A 151 -0.15 0.02 -1.67
C LEU A 151 1.07 -0.66 -1.08
N ASP A 152 0.88 -1.77 -0.42
CA ASP A 152 1.91 -2.48 0.35
C ASP A 152 2.71 -3.48 -0.52
N SER A 153 2.17 -3.90 -1.66
CA SER A 153 2.91 -4.61 -2.71
C SER A 153 2.52 -4.13 -4.10
N ARG A 154 3.50 -4.02 -4.99
CA ARG A 154 3.35 -3.49 -6.36
C ARG A 154 4.29 -4.26 -7.29
N GLY A 155 3.81 -5.40 -7.80
CA GLY A 155 4.61 -6.34 -8.58
C GLY A 155 4.25 -6.38 -10.06
N MET A 156 5.26 -6.63 -10.89
CA MET A 156 5.10 -7.12 -12.26
C MET A 156 5.68 -8.53 -12.34
N LEU A 157 4.91 -9.48 -12.87
CA LEU A 157 5.39 -10.84 -13.13
C LEU A 157 5.30 -11.09 -14.63
N VAL A 158 6.40 -11.56 -15.23
CA VAL A 158 6.46 -11.91 -16.65
C VAL A 158 6.68 -13.41 -16.76
N GLU A 159 5.67 -14.13 -17.23
CA GLU A 159 5.73 -15.58 -17.48
C GLU A 159 5.80 -15.86 -18.98
N VAL A 160 6.64 -16.83 -19.36
CA VAL A 160 6.83 -17.24 -20.74
C VAL A 160 6.71 -18.75 -20.91
N ILE A 161 6.08 -19.18 -22.01
CA ILE A 161 6.03 -20.58 -22.46
C ILE A 161 6.39 -20.69 -23.94
N PRO A 162 6.92 -21.85 -24.38
CA PRO A 162 7.11 -22.11 -25.81
C PRO A 162 5.76 -22.21 -26.54
N ALA A 163 5.66 -21.58 -27.71
CA ALA A 163 4.47 -21.58 -28.57
C ALA A 163 4.77 -22.08 -30.01
N GLY A 164 5.93 -22.71 -30.21
CA GLY A 164 6.43 -23.18 -31.50
C GLY A 164 7.96 -23.17 -31.54
N ALA A 165 8.55 -23.51 -32.68
CA ALA A 165 10.02 -23.65 -32.81
C ALA A 165 10.80 -22.35 -32.55
N ASN A 166 10.19 -21.18 -32.76
CA ASN A 166 10.82 -19.87 -32.51
C ASN A 166 9.79 -18.82 -32.10
N THR A 167 8.82 -19.24 -31.30
CA THR A 167 7.72 -18.39 -30.85
C THR A 167 7.49 -18.63 -29.37
N THR A 168 7.25 -17.55 -28.64
CA THR A 168 6.99 -17.56 -27.21
C THR A 168 5.67 -16.88 -26.93
N ASP A 169 4.83 -17.51 -26.13
CA ASP A 169 3.66 -16.86 -25.55
C ASP A 169 4.05 -16.30 -24.19
N VAL A 170 3.64 -15.06 -23.93
CA VAL A 170 3.99 -14.27 -22.76
C VAL A 170 2.71 -13.90 -22.01
N ARG A 171 2.70 -14.08 -20.70
CA ARG A 171 1.75 -13.48 -19.76
C ARG A 171 2.49 -12.44 -18.95
N VAL A 172 1.90 -11.26 -18.82
CA VAL A 172 2.39 -10.20 -17.93
C VAL A 172 1.30 -9.91 -16.92
N ASP A 173 1.60 -10.07 -15.65
CA ASP A 173 0.72 -9.76 -14.54
C ASP A 173 1.16 -8.47 -13.85
N ALA A 174 0.19 -7.64 -13.50
CA ALA A 174 0.34 -6.59 -12.52
C ALA A 174 -0.41 -7.00 -11.26
N GLN A 175 0.36 -7.26 -10.20
CA GLN A 175 -0.12 -7.76 -8.91
C GLN A 175 0.08 -6.66 -7.87
N VAL A 176 -1.01 -5.99 -7.50
CA VAL A 176 -0.99 -4.86 -6.57
C VAL A 176 -1.89 -5.16 -5.40
N THR A 177 -1.34 -5.19 -4.19
CA THR A 177 -2.13 -5.25 -2.96
C THR A 177 -2.32 -3.85 -2.41
N TRP A 178 -3.47 -3.60 -1.78
CA TRP A 178 -3.76 -2.34 -1.11
C TRP A 178 -4.14 -2.56 0.34
N VAL A 179 -3.93 -1.54 1.16
CA VAL A 179 -4.33 -1.55 2.56
C VAL A 179 -5.73 -0.94 2.68
N PRO A 180 -6.76 -1.70 3.11
CA PRO A 180 -8.09 -1.14 3.32
C PRO A 180 -8.09 -0.05 4.39
N ALA A 181 -8.97 0.94 4.22
CA ALA A 181 -9.25 1.88 5.29
C ALA A 181 -9.78 1.13 6.52
N ARG A 182 -9.42 1.60 7.71
CA ARG A 182 -9.91 0.99 8.95
C ARG A 182 -11.41 1.18 9.08
N ALA A 183 -12.12 0.09 9.38
CA ALA A 183 -13.52 0.16 9.73
C ALA A 183 -13.70 0.98 11.02
N ALA A 184 -14.75 1.80 11.09
CA ALA A 184 -15.05 2.62 12.27
C ALA A 184 -15.19 1.76 13.55
N ALA A 185 -15.76 0.56 13.43
CA ALA A 185 -15.88 -0.41 14.52
C ALA A 185 -14.55 -0.92 15.07
N SER A 186 -13.46 -0.79 14.30
CA SER A 186 -12.11 -1.12 14.76
C SER A 186 -11.47 0.04 15.53
N MET A 187 -12.08 1.22 15.61
CA MET A 187 -11.49 2.39 16.28
C MET A 187 -11.90 2.44 17.75
N ILE A 188 -10.95 2.72 18.64
CA ILE A 188 -11.24 2.92 20.06
C ILE A 188 -11.96 4.26 20.22
N SER A 189 -13.15 4.27 20.81
CA SER A 189 -13.89 5.49 21.18
C SER A 189 -13.12 6.23 22.28
N SER A 190 -12.52 7.38 21.96
CA SER A 190 -11.76 8.16 22.94
C SER A 190 -12.65 8.83 24.01
N GLY A 191 -13.96 8.96 23.76
CA GLY A 191 -14.89 9.60 24.68
C GLY A 191 -15.14 8.77 25.95
N ASP A 192 -15.10 7.45 25.83
CA ASP A 192 -15.50 6.51 26.88
C ASP A 192 -14.30 5.92 27.63
N VAL A 193 -13.09 6.26 27.23
CA VAL A 193 -11.84 5.72 27.79
C VAL A 193 -11.17 6.76 28.67
N HIS A 194 -10.99 6.44 29.95
CA HIS A 194 -10.32 7.32 30.92
C HIS A 194 -9.17 6.64 31.67
N ALA A 195 -8.96 5.35 31.47
CA ALA A 195 -7.82 4.62 31.98
C ALA A 195 -7.23 3.70 30.92
N ALA A 196 -5.90 3.55 30.96
CA ALA A 196 -5.17 2.56 30.18
C ALA A 196 -4.20 1.81 31.09
N THR A 197 -4.23 0.48 31.07
CA THR A 197 -3.27 -0.37 31.80
C THR A 197 -2.30 -1.00 30.82
N LEU A 198 -1.00 -0.84 31.10
CA LEU A 198 0.08 -1.45 30.34
C LEU A 198 0.58 -2.68 31.08
N THR A 199 0.62 -3.82 30.38
CA THR A 199 1.15 -5.09 30.90
C THR A 199 2.14 -5.66 29.89
N LEU A 200 3.37 -5.93 30.34
CA LEU A 200 4.37 -6.59 29.52
C LEU A 200 4.40 -8.08 29.87
N ALA A 201 4.11 -8.95 28.90
CA ALA A 201 4.24 -10.38 29.06
C ALA A 201 5.71 -10.81 28.97
N PRO A 202 6.12 -11.88 29.68
CA PRO A 202 7.46 -12.44 29.54
C PRO A 202 7.70 -12.95 28.12
N LEU A 203 8.95 -12.86 27.65
CA LEU A 203 9.40 -13.49 26.41
C LEU A 203 9.72 -14.97 26.65
N ALA A 204 9.55 -15.82 25.63
CA ALA A 204 9.79 -17.28 25.70
C ALA A 204 11.13 -17.64 26.35
N ASN A 205 12.18 -16.88 26.02
CA ASN A 205 13.56 -17.10 26.45
C ASN A 205 14.10 -15.97 27.35
N GLY A 206 13.21 -15.11 27.85
CA GLY A 206 13.59 -13.98 28.68
C GLY A 206 13.73 -14.37 30.15
N HIS A 207 14.95 -14.42 30.67
CA HIS A 207 15.19 -14.64 32.11
C HIS A 207 14.82 -13.45 33.01
N SER A 208 14.39 -12.32 32.42
CA SER A 208 14.03 -11.12 33.17
C SER A 208 12.55 -11.14 33.55
N LYS A 209 12.27 -10.97 34.85
CA LYS A 209 10.90 -10.78 35.33
C LYS A 209 10.31 -9.51 34.69
N PRO A 210 9.12 -9.57 34.07
CA PRO A 210 8.50 -8.38 33.50
C PRO A 210 8.22 -7.33 34.58
N PRO A 211 8.22 -6.03 34.24
CA PRO A 211 7.85 -4.98 35.17
C PRO A 211 6.40 -5.16 35.63
N LYS A 212 6.09 -4.64 36.81
CA LYS A 212 4.70 -4.61 37.31
C LYS A 212 3.83 -3.79 36.35
N SER A 213 2.62 -4.27 36.06
CA SER A 213 1.65 -3.52 35.25
C SER A 213 1.40 -2.12 35.80
N VAL A 214 1.22 -1.15 34.91
CA VAL A 214 0.99 0.25 35.27
C VAL A 214 -0.31 0.74 34.67
N SER A 215 -1.18 1.30 35.52
CA SER A 215 -2.37 2.01 35.10
C SER A 215 -2.10 3.51 34.97
N VAL A 216 -2.53 4.07 33.85
CA VAL A 216 -2.41 5.48 33.50
C VAL A 216 -3.82 6.06 33.42
N THR A 217 -4.05 7.15 34.15
CA THR A 217 -5.34 7.86 34.20
C THR A 217 -5.25 9.31 33.77
N ALA A 218 -4.03 9.83 33.59
CA ALA A 218 -3.84 11.19 33.10
C ALA A 218 -4.42 11.31 31.69
N LYS A 219 -5.45 12.16 31.53
CA LYS A 219 -6.24 12.31 30.29
C LYS A 219 -5.37 12.45 29.03
N ALA A 220 -4.32 13.27 29.08
CA ALA A 220 -3.41 13.48 27.95
C ALA A 220 -2.65 12.21 27.55
N LYS A 221 -2.21 11.39 28.52
CA LYS A 221 -1.49 10.14 28.26
C LYS A 221 -2.43 9.06 27.73
N VAL A 222 -3.62 8.93 28.31
CA VAL A 222 -4.66 8.00 27.82
C VAL A 222 -5.04 8.34 26.38
N ALA A 223 -5.28 9.62 26.08
CA ALA A 223 -5.57 10.09 24.73
C ALA A 223 -4.41 9.81 23.75
N ALA A 224 -3.16 9.97 24.19
CA ALA A 224 -1.99 9.64 23.36
C ALA A 224 -1.90 8.13 23.03
N LEU A 225 -2.21 7.25 23.98
CA LEU A 225 -2.25 5.81 23.77
C LEU A 225 -3.38 5.39 22.84
N VAL A 226 -4.59 5.96 23.02
CA VAL A 226 -5.72 5.74 22.11
C VAL A 226 -5.36 6.21 20.71
N LYS A 227 -4.78 7.40 20.57
CA LYS A 227 -4.33 7.93 19.29
C LYS A 227 -3.28 7.02 18.64
N LEU A 228 -2.31 6.52 19.39
CA LEU A 228 -1.29 5.59 18.88
C LEU A 228 -1.95 4.40 18.20
N VAL A 229 -2.83 3.68 18.91
CA VAL A 229 -3.54 2.50 18.37
C VAL A 229 -4.47 2.85 17.21
N ASN A 230 -5.19 3.97 17.30
CA ASN A 230 -6.12 4.41 16.25
C ASN A 230 -5.40 4.86 14.97
N THR A 231 -4.16 5.32 15.05
CA THR A 231 -3.35 5.71 13.88
C THR A 231 -2.60 4.56 13.22
N MET A 232 -2.61 3.36 13.83
CA MET A 232 -2.10 2.15 13.19
C MET A 232 -2.99 1.77 12.02
N GLN A 233 -2.39 1.15 11.02
CA GLN A 233 -3.10 0.64 9.86
C GLN A 233 -3.71 -0.73 10.08
N SER A 234 -4.66 -1.09 9.21
CA SER A 234 -5.02 -2.49 9.05
C SER A 234 -3.78 -3.28 8.61
N ALA A 235 -3.66 -4.44 9.23
CA ALA A 235 -2.73 -5.49 8.86
C ALA A 235 -2.98 -5.99 7.41
N SER A 236 -1.92 -6.13 6.60
CA SER A 236 -1.99 -6.73 5.25
C SER A 236 -2.00 -8.27 5.26
N PRO A 237 -3.07 -8.95 4.80
CA PRO A 237 -3.17 -10.42 4.78
C PRO A 237 -1.94 -11.14 4.21
N ALA A 238 -1.30 -10.62 3.16
CA ALA A 238 -0.12 -11.21 2.51
C ALA A 238 1.07 -11.39 3.47
N ILE A 239 1.22 -10.51 4.45
CA ILE A 239 2.33 -10.54 5.40
C ILE A 239 2.12 -11.64 6.46
N TYR A 240 0.88 -12.09 6.67
CA TYR A 240 0.54 -13.01 7.77
C TYR A 240 0.47 -14.48 7.41
N ALA A 241 0.51 -14.85 6.12
CA ALA A 241 0.35 -16.24 5.71
C ALA A 241 1.38 -17.22 6.32
N GLY A 242 2.54 -16.71 6.77
CA GLY A 242 3.57 -17.48 7.50
C GLY A 242 3.72 -17.14 8.98
N CYS A 243 2.92 -16.21 9.50
CA CYS A 243 3.05 -15.68 10.85
C CYS A 243 2.15 -16.44 11.83
N GLN A 244 2.69 -17.49 12.43
CA GLN A 244 2.04 -18.13 13.56
C GLN A 244 2.25 -17.27 14.81
N PRO A 245 1.20 -16.92 15.58
CA PRO A 245 1.38 -16.33 16.88
C PRO A 245 2.10 -17.34 17.78
N ASN A 246 3.35 -17.05 18.12
CA ASN A 246 4.12 -17.95 18.98
C ASN A 246 3.74 -17.75 20.46
N GLY A 247 2.90 -16.75 20.77
CA GLY A 247 2.37 -16.49 22.10
C GLY A 247 3.39 -15.92 23.07
N TYR A 248 4.52 -15.41 22.58
CA TYR A 248 5.64 -14.97 23.39
C TYR A 248 5.84 -13.46 23.31
N GLY A 249 5.94 -12.80 24.47
CA GLY A 249 6.26 -11.37 24.59
C GLY A 249 5.29 -10.44 23.87
N ALA A 250 4.36 -9.86 24.62
CA ALA A 250 3.50 -8.80 24.14
C ALA A 250 3.46 -7.65 25.13
N LEU A 251 3.38 -6.42 24.60
CA LEU A 251 2.92 -5.29 25.40
C LEU A 251 1.41 -5.14 25.17
N THR A 252 0.63 -5.43 26.20
CA THR A 252 -0.83 -5.27 26.17
C THR A 252 -1.22 -3.92 26.75
N LEU A 253 -2.00 -3.16 25.97
CA LEU A 253 -2.67 -1.94 26.40
C LEU A 253 -4.15 -2.25 26.60
N THR A 254 -4.63 -2.21 27.85
CA THR A 254 -6.05 -2.40 28.18
C THR A 254 -6.70 -1.06 28.45
N PHE A 255 -7.70 -0.69 27.66
CA PHE A 255 -8.42 0.59 27.76
C PHE A 255 -9.77 0.38 28.46
N ALA A 256 -10.09 1.25 29.41
CA ALA A 256 -11.31 1.15 30.21
C ALA A 256 -11.89 2.54 30.57
N ALA A 257 -13.17 2.55 30.96
CA ALA A 257 -13.87 3.76 31.41
C ALA A 257 -13.32 4.33 32.73
N GLN A 258 -12.70 3.48 33.56
CA GLN A 258 -12.04 3.87 34.80
C GLN A 258 -11.04 2.77 35.21
N PRO A 259 -10.10 3.04 36.14
CA PRO A 259 -9.17 2.03 36.62
C PRO A 259 -9.90 0.80 37.18
N GLY A 260 -9.46 -0.39 36.78
CA GLY A 260 -10.03 -1.66 37.26
C GLY A 260 -11.38 -2.05 36.67
N ALA A 261 -12.02 -1.21 35.86
CA ALA A 261 -13.24 -1.58 35.14
C ALA A 261 -12.97 -2.58 34.01
N HIS A 262 -14.04 -3.19 33.50
CA HIS A 262 -13.99 -4.03 32.31
C HIS A 262 -13.37 -3.29 31.12
N ALA A 263 -12.58 -4.03 30.34
CA ALA A 263 -11.93 -3.50 29.16
C ALA A 263 -12.97 -3.13 28.08
N LEU A 264 -12.91 -1.89 27.60
CA LEU A 264 -13.61 -1.46 26.40
C LEU A 264 -12.86 -1.85 25.13
N ALA A 265 -11.52 -1.86 25.23
CA ALA A 265 -10.63 -2.31 24.17
C ALA A 265 -9.34 -2.89 24.76
N ALA A 266 -8.69 -3.79 24.03
CA ALA A 266 -7.35 -4.27 24.36
C ALA A 266 -6.48 -4.34 23.10
N ALA A 267 -5.30 -3.74 23.12
CA ALA A 267 -4.32 -3.85 22.05
C ALA A 267 -3.13 -4.68 22.54
N ALA A 268 -2.97 -5.89 22.02
CA ALA A 268 -1.82 -6.75 22.28
C ALA A 268 -0.80 -6.54 21.17
N ILE A 269 0.27 -5.79 21.48
CA ILE A 269 1.37 -5.48 20.56
C ILE A 269 2.38 -6.63 20.65
N SER A 270 2.53 -7.40 19.58
CA SER A 270 3.51 -8.49 19.56
C SER A 270 4.93 -7.94 19.53
N LEU A 271 5.82 -8.57 20.30
CA LEU A 271 7.26 -8.30 20.32
C LEU A 271 8.06 -9.49 19.74
N ASP A 272 7.36 -10.45 19.13
CA ASP A 272 7.96 -11.57 18.41
C ASP A 272 8.03 -11.31 16.90
N ALA A 273 8.67 -12.21 16.15
CA ALA A 273 9.08 -12.03 14.75
C ALA A 273 8.03 -11.42 13.77
N CYS A 274 6.74 -11.54 14.06
CA CYS A 274 5.66 -11.01 13.20
C CYS A 274 5.19 -9.60 13.59
N GLU A 275 5.45 -9.18 14.83
CA GLU A 275 5.41 -7.79 15.28
C GLU A 275 4.14 -6.99 14.90
N TYR A 276 2.99 -7.65 14.82
CA TYR A 276 1.69 -7.01 14.60
C TYR A 276 0.97 -6.73 15.93
N THR A 277 -0.09 -5.93 15.87
CA THR A 277 -0.95 -5.65 17.02
C THR A 277 -2.32 -6.28 16.82
N THR A 278 -2.73 -7.13 17.77
CA THR A 278 -4.11 -7.61 17.84
C THR A 278 -4.92 -6.64 18.68
N LEU A 279 -5.90 -5.99 18.06
CA LEU A 279 -6.86 -5.13 18.74
C LEU A 279 -8.18 -5.88 18.95
N THR A 280 -8.66 -5.89 20.19
CA THR A 280 -9.99 -6.40 20.55
C THR A 280 -10.89 -5.25 20.97
N ILE A 281 -12.05 -5.11 20.33
CA ILE A 281 -13.12 -4.15 20.68
C ILE A 281 -14.45 -4.86 20.60
N GLY A 282 -15.26 -4.79 21.66
CA GLY A 282 -16.59 -5.40 21.67
C GLY A 282 -16.61 -6.91 21.38
N GLY A 283 -15.53 -7.63 21.71
CA GLY A 283 -15.37 -9.06 21.42
C GLY A 283 -14.87 -9.41 20.01
N HIS A 284 -14.67 -8.42 19.12
CA HIS A 284 -14.12 -8.63 17.78
C HIS A 284 -12.62 -8.37 17.74
N HIS A 285 -11.89 -9.18 16.97
CA HIS A 285 -10.45 -9.06 16.77
C HIS A 285 -10.12 -8.37 15.44
N TYR A 286 -9.17 -7.46 15.47
CA TYR A 286 -8.63 -6.74 14.32
C TYR A 286 -7.12 -6.82 14.37
N ASN A 287 -6.48 -7.24 13.28
CA ASN A 287 -5.03 -7.18 13.17
C ASN A 287 -4.65 -5.80 12.64
N LEU A 288 -3.64 -5.20 13.27
CA LEU A 288 -3.12 -3.87 12.94
C LEU A 288 -1.61 -3.90 12.76
N GLY A 289 -1.09 -2.96 11.97
CA GLY A 289 0.34 -2.75 11.79
C GLY A 289 0.99 -3.77 10.84
N GLY A 290 2.30 -3.98 11.01
CA GLY A 290 3.14 -4.79 10.12
C GLY A 290 4.51 -4.13 9.89
N PRO A 291 5.35 -4.70 9.01
CA PRO A 291 6.66 -4.15 8.66
C PRO A 291 6.59 -2.67 8.31
N GLY A 292 7.50 -1.87 8.85
CA GLY A 292 7.57 -0.42 8.63
C GLY A 292 7.26 0.42 9.88
N PRO A 293 6.57 1.57 9.76
CA PRO A 293 6.45 2.54 10.86
C PRO A 293 5.61 2.05 12.05
N ASP A 294 4.80 1.01 11.83
CA ASP A 294 3.87 0.41 12.78
C ASP A 294 4.34 -0.99 13.23
N TYR A 295 5.66 -1.23 13.16
CA TYR A 295 6.35 -2.41 13.68
C TYR A 295 6.21 -2.51 15.21
N GLY A 296 5.88 -3.70 15.72
CA GLY A 296 5.49 -3.99 17.10
C GLY A 296 6.44 -3.43 18.15
N HIS A 297 7.75 -3.64 18.02
CA HIS A 297 8.75 -3.10 18.93
C HIS A 297 8.71 -1.57 18.97
N GLY A 298 8.68 -0.95 17.78
CA GLY A 298 8.60 0.52 17.65
C GLY A 298 7.30 1.08 18.23
N VAL A 299 6.18 0.40 18.05
CA VAL A 299 4.89 0.77 18.64
C VAL A 299 4.93 0.62 20.16
N ALA A 300 5.51 -0.45 20.68
CA ALA A 300 5.66 -0.67 22.12
C ALA A 300 6.53 0.40 22.79
N VAL A 301 7.64 0.80 22.16
CA VAL A 301 8.48 1.91 22.63
C VAL A 301 7.73 3.25 22.61
N LYS A 302 6.91 3.51 21.57
CA LYS A 302 6.04 4.71 21.53
C LYS A 302 5.00 4.67 22.65
N ALA A 303 4.41 3.50 22.94
CA ALA A 303 3.40 3.33 23.97
C ALA A 303 3.98 3.57 25.38
N THR A 304 5.13 2.99 25.72
CA THR A 304 5.77 3.22 27.02
C THR A 304 6.16 4.68 27.20
N ARG A 305 6.69 5.33 26.15
CA ARG A 305 6.98 6.77 26.17
C ARG A 305 5.73 7.62 26.38
N ALA A 306 4.64 7.32 25.67
CA ALA A 306 3.35 8.03 25.84
C ALA A 306 2.78 7.88 27.26
N ALA A 307 3.00 6.72 27.89
CA ALA A 307 2.66 6.49 29.29
C ALA A 307 3.62 7.17 30.29
N GLY A 308 4.78 7.64 29.83
CA GLY A 308 5.86 8.19 30.68
C GLY A 308 6.62 7.12 31.46
N LEU A 309 6.74 5.93 30.90
CA LEU A 309 7.47 4.81 31.47
C LEU A 309 8.87 4.71 30.86
N THR A 310 9.82 4.23 31.67
CA THR A 310 11.22 3.99 31.29
C THR A 310 11.53 2.52 31.03
N TRP A 311 10.48 1.72 30.78
CA TRP A 311 10.62 0.29 30.53
C TRP A 311 11.51 0.04 29.31
N LYS A 312 12.48 -0.86 29.46
CA LYS A 312 13.23 -1.40 28.32
C LYS A 312 12.35 -2.43 27.64
N ILE A 313 11.90 -2.13 26.43
CA ILE A 313 11.20 -3.10 25.58
C ILE A 313 12.26 -4.03 24.99
N PRO A 314 12.22 -5.33 25.31
CA PRO A 314 13.16 -6.28 24.76
C PRO A 314 12.97 -6.33 23.23
N GLY A 315 14.08 -6.29 22.49
CA GLY A 315 14.09 -6.54 21.05
C GLY A 315 14.16 -8.03 20.76
N TYR A 316 13.72 -8.41 19.56
CA TYR A 316 14.00 -9.72 18.98
C TYR A 316 15.42 -9.76 18.38
#